data_AF-A0A6M3KWI4-F1
#
_entry.id   AF-A0A6M3KWI4-F1
#
_cell.length_a   1.000
_cell.length_b   1.000
_cell.length_c   1.000
_cell.angle_alpha   90.00
_cell.angle_beta   90.00
_cell.angle_gamma   90.00
#
_symmetry.space_group_name_H-M   'P 1'
#
loop_
_entity.id
_entity.type
_entity.pdbx_description
1 polymer ?
#
loop_
_entity_poly.entity_id
_entity_poly.type
_entity_poly.pdbx_seq_one_letter_code
_entity_poly.pdbx_strand_id
1 'polypeptide(L)'
;MSVLYAKDYAGLDTAITLGTLAAVGSTNELSCKHSADFIFTVTITGIGTNVVLQFQGSIDGTNWFNIDPRNQDSTFTADGTYYKQWVGEIPYVRVTMISKTGGTPSCVCKVSLARIS
;
A
#
# COMPACT_ATOMS: atom_id res chain seq x y z
N MET A 1 1.98 -11.33 -11.71
CA MET A 1 2.17 -10.56 -10.46
C MET A 1 3.52 -10.96 -9.91
N SER A 2 4.40 -10.01 -9.61
CA SER A 2 5.76 -10.29 -9.13
C SER A 2 5.86 -9.98 -7.64
N VAL A 3 6.44 -10.87 -6.85
CA VAL A 3 6.73 -10.63 -5.42
C VAL A 3 7.99 -9.81 -5.30
N LEU A 4 7.94 -8.72 -4.51
CA LEU A 4 9.12 -7.96 -4.10
C LEU A 4 9.59 -8.49 -2.75
N TYR A 5 10.89 -8.68 -2.54
CA TYR A 5 11.43 -9.14 -1.25
C TYR A 5 12.17 -8.01 -0.53
N ALA A 6 11.80 -7.75 0.73
CA ALA A 6 12.39 -6.69 1.55
C ALA A 6 13.91 -6.82 1.72
N LYS A 7 14.45 -8.05 1.74
CA LYS A 7 15.90 -8.31 1.82
C LYS A 7 16.68 -7.68 0.67
N ASP A 8 16.06 -7.51 -0.49
CA ASP A 8 16.70 -6.93 -1.67
C ASP A 8 16.79 -5.39 -1.56
N TYR A 9 16.14 -4.81 -0.54
CA TYR A 9 16.12 -3.39 -0.22
C TYR A 9 16.69 -3.08 1.18
N ALA A 10 17.24 -4.09 1.88
CA ALA A 10 17.79 -3.92 3.21
C ALA A 10 19.01 -2.97 3.18
N GLY A 11 18.91 -1.83 3.86
CA GLY A 11 19.95 -0.81 3.93
C GLY A 11 19.68 0.46 3.09
N LEU A 12 18.56 0.51 2.37
CA LEU A 12 18.09 1.72 1.71
C LEU A 12 17.05 2.41 2.61
N ASP A 13 17.30 3.65 3.04
CA ASP A 13 16.31 4.59 3.61
C ASP A 13 15.23 4.99 2.57
N THR A 14 14.92 4.11 1.62
CA THR A 14 14.17 4.43 0.41
C THR A 14 12.86 3.65 0.38
N ALA A 15 11.76 4.36 0.12
CA ALA A 15 10.47 3.75 -0.09
C ALA A 15 10.48 2.82 -1.32
N ILE A 16 10.02 1.59 -1.13
CA ILE A 16 9.85 0.56 -2.15
C ILE A 16 8.57 0.84 -2.92
N THR A 17 8.63 0.90 -4.24
CA THR A 17 7.44 1.07 -5.08
C THR A 17 6.70 -0.25 -5.24
N LEU A 18 5.45 -0.30 -4.79
CA LEU A 18 4.57 -1.47 -4.93
C LEU A 18 3.92 -1.52 -6.32
N GLY A 19 3.66 -0.37 -6.91
CA GLY A 19 3.08 -0.27 -8.25
C GLY A 19 2.26 1.01 -8.45
N THR A 20 1.62 1.10 -9.61
CA THR A 20 0.67 2.17 -9.92
C THR A 20 -0.70 1.56 -10.21
N LEU A 21 -1.74 2.07 -9.55
CA LEU A 21 -3.12 1.65 -9.79
C LEU A 21 -3.86 2.74 -10.58
N ALA A 22 -4.25 2.40 -11.81
CA ALA A 22 -5.13 3.22 -12.66
C ALA A 22 -6.56 2.66 -12.78
N ALA A 23 -6.77 1.45 -12.25
CA ALA A 23 -8.03 0.73 -12.22
C ALA A 23 -8.13 -0.08 -10.92
N VAL A 24 -9.33 -0.59 -10.64
CA VAL A 24 -9.59 -1.52 -9.52
C VAL A 24 -8.67 -2.74 -9.65
N GLY A 25 -8.04 -3.11 -8.55
CA GLY A 25 -7.02 -4.16 -8.51
C GLY A 25 -5.97 -3.90 -7.44
N SER A 26 -5.00 -4.80 -7.33
CA SER A 26 -3.94 -4.77 -6.33
C SER A 26 -2.59 -4.44 -6.94
N THR A 27 -1.73 -3.74 -6.19
CA THR A 27 -0.31 -3.57 -6.53
C THR A 27 0.43 -4.89 -6.41
N ASN A 28 1.71 -4.93 -6.79
CA ASN A 28 2.57 -6.02 -6.33
C ASN A 28 2.59 -6.06 -4.80
N GLU A 29 2.86 -7.24 -4.27
CA GLU A 29 3.09 -7.45 -2.85
C GLU A 29 4.57 -7.27 -2.51
N LEU A 30 4.80 -6.74 -1.30
CA LEU A 30 6.09 -6.81 -0.64
C LEU A 30 6.03 -7.90 0.42
N SER A 31 6.96 -8.86 0.31
CA SER A 31 7.28 -9.80 1.38
C SER A 31 8.35 -9.21 2.28
N CYS A 32 8.00 -8.99 3.54
CA CYS A 32 8.86 -8.51 4.61
C CYS A 32 9.10 -9.63 5.63
N LYS A 33 10.30 -9.69 6.20
CA LYS A 33 10.54 -10.59 7.34
C LYS A 33 9.70 -10.07 8.52
N HIS A 34 8.97 -10.97 9.17
CA HIS A 34 8.22 -10.72 10.41
C HIS A 34 9.05 -9.81 11.32
N SER A 35 8.64 -8.54 11.51
CA SER A 35 9.25 -7.47 12.34
C SER A 35 9.56 -6.17 11.59
N ALA A 36 8.58 -5.52 10.97
CA ALA A 36 8.76 -4.14 10.48
C ALA A 36 7.52 -3.31 10.73
N ASP A 37 7.73 -2.05 11.14
CA ASP A 37 6.70 -1.03 11.01
C ASP A 37 6.70 -0.53 9.57
N PHE A 38 5.53 -0.15 9.07
CA PHE A 38 5.36 0.25 7.68
C PHE A 38 4.79 1.66 7.58
N ILE A 39 5.34 2.46 6.67
CA ILE A 39 4.68 3.67 6.21
C ILE A 39 4.36 3.48 4.74
N PHE A 40 3.07 3.38 4.42
CA PHE A 40 2.57 3.46 3.07
C PHE A 40 2.48 4.92 2.65
N THR A 41 2.92 5.21 1.44
CA THR A 41 2.66 6.49 0.78
C THR A 41 1.95 6.24 -0.54
N VAL A 42 0.93 7.06 -0.82
CA VAL A 42 0.21 7.02 -2.09
C VAL A 42 0.14 8.42 -2.64
N THR A 43 0.71 8.62 -3.83
CA THR A 43 0.52 9.84 -4.61
C THR A 43 -0.59 9.61 -5.62
N ILE A 44 -1.66 10.39 -5.51
CA ILE A 44 -2.85 10.30 -6.34
C ILE A 44 -2.93 11.54 -7.23
N THR A 45 -3.18 11.33 -8.52
CA THR A 45 -3.42 12.39 -9.51
C THR A 45 -4.60 12.03 -10.39
N GLY A 46 -5.34 13.02 -10.90
CA GLY A 46 -6.43 12.81 -11.85
C GLY A 46 -7.73 12.28 -11.24
N ILE A 47 -7.96 12.49 -9.94
CA ILE A 47 -9.26 12.21 -9.31
C ILE A 47 -10.35 13.06 -9.97
N GLY A 48 -11.46 12.42 -10.35
CA GLY A 48 -12.69 13.15 -10.70
C GLY A 48 -13.59 13.37 -9.49
N THR A 49 -13.92 12.30 -8.76
CA THR A 49 -14.77 12.36 -7.57
C THR A 49 -14.09 11.70 -6.38
N ASN A 50 -13.76 10.41 -6.49
CA ASN A 50 -13.05 9.71 -5.43
C ASN A 50 -12.28 8.48 -5.92
N VAL A 51 -11.30 8.09 -5.11
CA VAL A 51 -10.66 6.78 -5.15
C VAL A 51 -10.77 6.15 -3.76
N VAL A 52 -11.09 4.86 -3.70
CA VAL A 52 -11.14 4.10 -2.46
C VAL A 52 -10.02 3.06 -2.48
N LEU A 53 -9.12 3.13 -1.51
CA LEU A 53 -7.99 2.21 -1.35
C LEU A 53 -8.08 1.44 -0.03
N GLN A 54 -7.70 0.18 -0.09
CA GLN A 54 -7.49 -0.67 1.07
C GLN A 54 -6.01 -0.99 1.20
N PHE A 55 -5.45 -0.76 2.38
CA PHE A 55 -4.09 -1.16 2.74
C PHE A 55 -4.16 -2.56 3.33
N GLN A 56 -3.54 -3.53 2.67
CA GLN A 56 -3.76 -4.94 2.96
C GLN A 56 -2.52 -5.61 3.50
N GLY A 57 -2.77 -6.53 4.42
CA GLY A 57 -1.79 -7.41 5.04
C GLY A 57 -2.11 -8.86 4.76
N SER A 58 -1.11 -9.72 4.82
CA SER A 58 -1.27 -11.18 4.78
C SER A 58 -0.17 -11.85 5.61
N ILE A 59 -0.50 -13.02 6.17
CA ILE A 59 0.44 -13.89 6.89
C ILE A 59 1.06 -14.93 5.93
N ASP A 60 0.33 -15.31 4.88
CA ASP A 60 0.69 -16.41 3.98
C ASP A 60 0.90 -15.98 2.52
N GLY A 61 0.70 -14.70 2.19
CA GLY A 61 0.81 -14.14 0.84
C GLY A 61 -0.40 -14.42 -0.05
N THR A 62 -1.45 -15.08 0.45
CA THR A 62 -2.62 -15.51 -0.34
C THR A 62 -3.95 -15.03 0.25
N ASN A 63 -4.09 -15.06 1.58
CA ASN A 63 -5.25 -14.58 2.31
C ASN A 63 -4.97 -13.16 2.79
N TRP A 64 -5.67 -12.20 2.20
CA TRP A 64 -5.46 -10.77 2.44
C TRP A 64 -6.55 -10.19 3.33
N PHE A 65 -6.16 -9.40 4.32
CA PHE A 65 -7.04 -8.68 5.23
C PHE A 65 -6.75 -7.18 5.19
N ASN A 66 -7.75 -6.37 5.54
CA ASN A 66 -7.54 -4.94 5.74
C ASN A 66 -6.69 -4.74 7.00
N ILE A 67 -5.62 -3.96 6.89
CA ILE A 67 -4.74 -3.63 8.02
C ILE A 67 -5.44 -2.67 8.98
N ASP A 68 -6.38 -1.86 8.51
CA ASP A 68 -7.16 -0.99 9.39
C ASP A 68 -7.94 -1.83 10.43
N PRO A 69 -7.78 -1.57 11.74
CA PRO A 69 -8.35 -2.42 12.79
C PRO A 69 -9.88 -2.31 12.88
N ARG A 70 -10.48 -1.31 12.21
CA ARG A 70 -11.93 -1.16 12.06
C ARG A 70 -12.43 -1.72 10.74
N ASN A 71 -11.56 -2.37 9.96
CA ASN A 71 -11.83 -2.89 8.63
C ASN A 71 -12.36 -1.79 7.68
N GLN A 72 -11.83 -0.57 7.79
CA GLN A 72 -12.26 0.58 6.99
C GLN A 72 -11.37 0.81 5.78
N ASP A 73 -11.98 1.06 4.63
CA ASP A 73 -11.27 1.53 3.45
C ASP A 73 -10.98 3.03 3.54
N SER A 74 -9.90 3.47 2.90
CA SER A 74 -9.54 4.88 2.83
C SER A 74 -10.11 5.51 1.57
N THR A 75 -10.98 6.51 1.72
CA THR A 75 -11.53 7.30 0.61
C THR A 75 -10.74 8.59 0.44
N PHE A 76 -10.28 8.85 -0.78
CA PHE A 76 -9.59 10.07 -1.18
C PHE A 76 -10.43 10.81 -2.20
N THR A 77 -10.60 12.11 -2.02
CA THR A 77 -11.46 12.98 -2.86
C THR A 77 -10.69 14.10 -3.55
N ALA A 78 -9.37 14.11 -3.40
CA ALA A 78 -8.50 15.11 -4.03
C ALA A 78 -7.17 14.46 -4.44
N ASP A 79 -6.53 15.09 -5.42
CA ASP A 79 -5.15 14.79 -5.77
C ASP A 79 -4.21 15.20 -4.63
N GLY A 80 -3.13 14.44 -4.46
CA GLY A 80 -2.15 14.71 -3.41
C GLY A 80 -1.33 13.49 -3.03
N THR A 81 -0.43 13.68 -2.07
CA THR A 81 0.33 12.59 -1.45
C THR A 81 -0.20 12.35 -0.05
N TYR A 82 -0.63 11.12 0.19
CA TYR A 82 -1.19 10.66 1.46
C TYR A 82 -0.28 9.61 2.07
N TYR A 83 -0.30 9.49 3.39
CA TYR A 83 0.41 8.43 4.10
C TYR A 83 -0.49 7.68 5.07
N LYS A 84 -0.16 6.42 5.31
CA LYS A 84 -0.73 5.57 6.38
C LYS A 84 0.41 4.83 7.05
N GLN A 85 0.46 4.92 8.38
CA GLN A 85 1.42 4.18 9.19
C GLN A 85 0.75 2.95 9.78
N TRP A 86 1.50 1.86 9.84
CA TRP A 86 1.17 0.68 10.59
C TRP A 86 2.32 0.28 11.50
N VAL A 87 1.96 -0.14 12.71
CA VAL A 87 2.88 -0.68 13.71
C VAL A 87 2.44 -2.11 14.00
N GLY A 88 3.32 -3.08 13.73
CA GLY A 88 3.02 -4.50 13.94
C GLY A 88 3.53 -5.42 12.85
N GLU A 89 3.64 -6.71 13.19
CA GLU A 89 4.28 -7.71 12.34
C GLU A 89 3.29 -8.27 11.30
N ILE A 90 3.45 -7.83 10.05
CA ILE A 90 2.71 -8.35 8.91
C ILE A 90 3.71 -8.79 7.83
N PRO A 91 3.82 -10.09 7.51
CA PRO A 91 4.84 -10.61 6.57
C PRO A 91 4.66 -10.23 5.11
N TYR A 92 3.43 -9.91 4.69
CA TYR A 92 3.14 -9.51 3.32
C TYR A 92 2.24 -8.29 3.30
N VAL A 93 2.59 -7.28 2.51
CA VAL A 93 1.81 -6.04 2.38
C VAL A 93 1.58 -5.65 0.94
N ARG A 94 0.41 -5.07 0.65
CA ARG A 94 0.07 -4.48 -0.65
C ARG A 94 -0.98 -3.38 -0.51
N VAL A 95 -1.23 -2.64 -1.60
CA VAL A 95 -2.35 -1.70 -1.69
C VAL A 95 -3.33 -2.20 -2.75
N THR A 96 -4.63 -2.12 -2.45
CA THR A 96 -5.70 -2.50 -3.38
C THR A 96 -6.65 -1.34 -3.60
N MET A 97 -6.90 -0.98 -4.85
CA MET A 97 -7.97 -0.05 -5.22
C MET A 97 -9.29 -0.81 -5.26
N ILE A 98 -10.21 -0.44 -4.38
CA ILE A 98 -11.54 -1.04 -4.24
C ILE A 98 -12.50 -0.42 -5.25
N SER A 99 -12.45 0.90 -5.41
CA SER A 99 -13.28 1.61 -6.38
C SER A 99 -12.66 2.94 -6.81
N LYS A 100 -13.15 3.46 -7.94
CA LYS A 100 -12.87 4.81 -8.42
C LYS A 100 -14.11 5.37 -9.10
N THR A 101 -14.39 6.65 -8.87
CA THR A 101 -15.50 7.36 -9.52
C THR A 101 -14.99 8.66 -10.13
N GLY A 102 -15.30 8.85 -11.41
CA GLY A 102 -14.90 10.03 -12.17
C GLY A 102 -13.40 10.09 -12.46
N GLY A 103 -13.04 10.87 -13.48
CA GLY A 103 -11.65 11.12 -13.85
C GLY A 103 -10.88 9.87 -14.30
N THR A 104 -9.57 10.04 -14.38
CA THR A 104 -8.60 8.99 -14.76
C THR A 104 -7.51 8.93 -13.69
N PRO A 105 -7.84 8.48 -12.46
CA PRO A 105 -6.91 8.54 -11.36
C PRO A 105 -5.72 7.61 -11.60
N SER A 106 -4.54 8.06 -11.19
CA SER A 106 -3.31 7.28 -11.13
C SER A 106 -2.80 7.34 -9.69
N CYS A 107 -2.69 6.18 -9.05
CA CYS A 107 -2.25 6.06 -7.66
C CYS A 107 -0.89 5.35 -7.62
N VAL A 108 0.19 6.11 -7.41
CA VAL A 108 1.53 5.54 -7.23
C VAL A 108 1.70 5.15 -5.77
N CYS A 109 1.78 3.85 -5.50
CA CYS A 109 1.82 3.30 -4.16
C CYS A 109 3.25 2.87 -3.81
N LYS A 110 3.74 3.32 -2.66
CA LYS A 110 5.03 2.94 -2.10
C LYS A 110 4.88 2.53 -0.64
N VAL A 111 5.85 1.77 -0.14
CA VAL A 111 5.97 1.41 1.26
C VAL A 111 7.41 1.59 1.71
N SER A 112 7.60 2.18 2.88
CA SER A 112 8.90 2.25 3.55
C SER A 112 8.84 1.40 4.81
N LEU A 113 9.94 0.71 5.09
CA LEU A 113 10.12 -0.07 6.31
C LEU A 113 10.73 0.86 7.35
N ALA A 114 10.01 1.14 8.43
CA ALA A 114 10.57 1.87 9.56
C ALA A 114 11.36 0.87 10.42
N ARG A 115 12.67 1.11 10.56
CA ARG A 115 13.52 0.39 11.51
C ARG A 115 13.15 0.86 12.91
N ILE A 116 12.55 0.00 13.73
CA ILE A 116 12.50 0.24 15.18
C ILE A 116 13.93 0.02 15.70
N SER A 117 14.56 1.09 16.15
CA SER A 117 15.87 1.10 16.79
C SER A 117 15.85 0.43 18.16
#